data_AF-A0A2T0AAZ0-F1
#
_entry.id   AF-A0A2T0AAZ0-F1
#
_cell.length_a   1.000
_cell.length_b   1.000
_cell.length_c   1.000
_cell.angle_alpha   90.00
_cell.angle_beta   90.00
_cell.angle_gamma   90.00
#
_symmetry.space_group_name_H-M   'P 1'
#
loop_
_entity.id
_entity.type
_entity.pdbx_description
1 polymer ?
#
loop_
_entity_poly.entity_id
_entity_poly.type
_entity_poly.pdbx_seq_one_letter_code
_entity_poly.pdbx_strand_id
1 'polypeptide(L)'
;MHTQDPTWDARNVLQHAGDVRHTYKSSIGALFRLSRSWSAAAAPYRFKAIKVFNTFALVFRQRIAIRYGKFVETLHFDQADDDSDLQAILLLSPFFTRLSKIILTNAGFSDILSKGRRTKEQLAWLMFDEDEGDIGDPMGWPSLFTNITTLDLELDYHMHFIEVIRSTRCLRRLHLRGGAKGTRVDLHEAFVGFVFEAVPGLDTFEWQGAKASTLQAFRSTESRGLAARPRLRHLSLEFEGEVQDVMGFVALFATSLESLALEFTKDSTAQHVPTDCGLPNLKSINIKGDNGDALRSFIVSIDHTTSCPALERVVLHPKDLSNDADGSTTDLLEQRFADIAVKGTLQHIQIWDASAPLGSSWRNEIVDTLAGNGLKVSMAPMNPFPDPYFLNADYTRHRDNQPDTTIPDSTEALDRVFTFLGDWYARAKATKNPADLARLAVVLERAEIERVIKTGG
;
A
#
# COMPACT_ATOMS: atom_id res chain seq x y z
N MET A 1 32.86 12.12 15.13
CA MET A 1 31.62 11.42 15.54
C MET A 1 30.61 11.62 14.43
N HIS A 2 30.42 10.61 13.59
CA HIS A 2 29.41 10.64 12.53
C HIS A 2 28.08 10.26 13.15
N THR A 3 27.14 11.20 13.16
CA THR A 3 25.71 10.95 13.35
C THR A 3 25.25 10.06 12.20
N GLN A 4 25.01 8.77 12.47
CA GLN A 4 24.33 7.91 11.51
C GLN A 4 22.88 8.39 11.39
N ASP A 5 22.51 8.71 10.17
CA ASP A 5 21.23 9.28 9.77
C ASP A 5 20.13 8.21 9.91
N PRO A 6 19.10 8.39 10.77
CA PRO A 6 18.04 7.41 10.99
C PRO A 6 17.18 7.14 9.74
N THR A 7 17.32 7.94 8.68
CA THR A 7 16.73 7.63 7.37
C THR A 7 17.37 6.40 6.69
N TRP A 8 18.53 5.96 7.17
CA TRP A 8 19.24 4.79 6.63
C TRP A 8 18.53 3.48 7.00
N ASP A 9 17.94 3.37 8.20
CA ASP A 9 17.34 2.12 8.68
C ASP A 9 15.91 1.87 8.17
N ALA A 10 15.07 2.91 8.03
CA ALA A 10 13.76 2.76 7.39
C ALA A 10 13.89 2.45 5.89
N ARG A 11 14.89 3.05 5.22
CA ARG A 11 15.30 2.65 3.87
C ARG A 11 15.77 1.21 3.86
N ASN A 12 16.57 0.77 4.84
CA ASN A 12 17.01 -0.62 4.93
C ASN A 12 15.86 -1.60 5.16
N VAL A 13 14.77 -1.27 5.87
CA VAL A 13 13.61 -2.18 6.04
C VAL A 13 12.75 -2.25 4.76
N LEU A 14 12.49 -1.12 4.11
CA LEU A 14 11.80 -1.10 2.80
C LEU A 14 12.65 -1.72 1.69
N GLN A 15 13.95 -1.49 1.74
CA GLN A 15 14.95 -2.13 0.90
C GLN A 15 15.07 -3.60 1.25
N HIS A 16 14.97 -4.02 2.52
CA HIS A 16 14.95 -5.43 2.91
C HIS A 16 13.64 -6.11 2.50
N ALA A 17 12.48 -5.46 2.58
CA ALA A 17 11.22 -6.00 2.03
C ALA A 17 11.26 -6.06 0.49
N GLY A 18 11.88 -5.06 -0.15
CA GLY A 18 12.18 -5.01 -1.57
C GLY A 18 13.15 -6.11 -2.00
N ASP A 19 14.21 -6.32 -1.22
CA ASP A 19 15.28 -7.30 -1.40
C ASP A 19 14.75 -8.68 -1.09
N VAL A 20 13.88 -8.87 -0.09
CA VAL A 20 13.17 -10.11 0.20
C VAL A 20 12.22 -10.42 -0.95
N ARG A 21 11.47 -9.44 -1.48
CA ARG A 21 10.62 -9.64 -2.67
C ARG A 21 11.44 -9.91 -3.94
N HIS A 22 12.61 -9.28 -4.09
CA HIS A 22 13.54 -9.49 -5.19
C HIS A 22 14.24 -10.85 -5.06
N THR A 23 14.58 -11.26 -3.84
CA THR A 23 15.16 -12.55 -3.45
C THR A 23 14.14 -13.66 -3.59
N TYR A 24 12.87 -13.44 -3.29
CA TYR A 24 11.78 -14.39 -3.54
C TYR A 24 11.48 -14.49 -5.03
N LYS A 25 11.48 -13.38 -5.79
CA LYS A 25 11.39 -13.44 -7.27
C LYS A 25 12.57 -14.18 -7.88
N SER A 26 13.78 -13.96 -7.39
CA SER A 26 14.98 -14.69 -7.83
C SER A 26 14.94 -16.16 -7.41
N SER A 27 14.44 -16.47 -6.20
CA SER A 27 14.29 -17.82 -5.66
C SER A 27 13.21 -18.63 -6.39
N ILE A 28 12.03 -18.04 -6.65
CA ILE A 28 10.99 -18.64 -7.50
C ILE A 28 11.56 -18.89 -8.90
N GLY A 29 12.40 -17.98 -9.38
CA GLY A 29 13.05 -18.10 -10.66
C GLY A 29 14.04 -19.26 -10.75
N ALA A 30 14.79 -19.50 -9.67
CA ALA A 30 15.71 -20.61 -9.51
C ALA A 30 14.95 -21.94 -9.35
N LEU A 31 13.95 -21.99 -8.46
CA LEU A 31 13.08 -23.16 -8.23
C LEU A 31 12.44 -23.64 -9.53
N PHE A 32 11.94 -22.72 -10.36
CA PHE A 32 11.35 -23.04 -11.65
C PHE A 32 12.27 -23.83 -12.59
N ARG A 33 13.59 -23.71 -12.44
CA ARG A 33 14.61 -24.36 -13.28
C ARG A 33 15.10 -25.70 -12.73
N LEU A 34 14.76 -26.07 -11.48
CA LEU A 34 15.34 -27.25 -10.80
C LEU A 34 14.81 -28.58 -11.32
N SER A 35 13.50 -28.69 -11.56
CA SER A 35 12.86 -29.93 -12.03
C SER A 35 11.51 -29.63 -12.68
N ARG A 36 10.91 -30.64 -13.34
CA ARG A 36 9.55 -30.50 -13.89
C ARG A 36 8.49 -30.25 -12.82
N SER A 37 8.61 -30.86 -11.65
CA SER A 37 7.68 -30.66 -10.52
C SER A 37 7.80 -29.25 -9.94
N TRP A 38 9.03 -28.76 -9.73
CA TRP A 38 9.25 -27.40 -9.24
C TRP A 38 8.88 -26.34 -10.28
N SER A 39 9.08 -26.62 -11.57
CA SER A 39 8.61 -25.75 -12.66
C SER A 39 7.09 -25.59 -12.63
N ALA A 40 6.34 -26.69 -12.48
CA ALA A 40 4.89 -26.66 -12.39
C ALA A 40 4.39 -25.91 -11.14
N ALA A 41 5.02 -26.13 -9.98
CA ALA A 41 4.66 -25.47 -8.73
C ALA A 41 5.00 -23.97 -8.71
N ALA A 42 6.12 -23.57 -9.30
CA ALA A 42 6.59 -22.19 -9.31
C ALA A 42 5.95 -21.33 -10.42
N ALA A 43 5.42 -21.95 -11.49
CA ALA A 43 4.88 -21.23 -12.65
C ALA A 43 3.78 -20.19 -12.30
N PRO A 44 2.78 -20.49 -11.44
CA PRO A 44 1.72 -19.53 -11.11
C PRO A 44 2.27 -18.26 -10.45
N TYR A 45 3.30 -18.40 -9.61
CA TYR A 45 3.91 -17.27 -8.91
C TYR A 45 4.89 -16.51 -9.79
N ARG A 46 5.65 -17.22 -10.64
CA ARG A 46 6.64 -16.64 -11.54
C ARG A 46 5.98 -15.77 -12.62
N PHE A 47 4.90 -16.26 -13.21
CA PHE A 47 4.24 -15.62 -14.35
C PHE A 47 3.02 -14.78 -13.95
N LYS A 48 2.75 -14.62 -12.65
CA LYS A 48 1.63 -13.82 -12.14
C LYS A 48 1.62 -12.38 -12.65
N ALA A 49 2.78 -11.73 -12.65
CA ALA A 49 2.95 -10.34 -13.07
C ALA A 49 4.08 -10.24 -14.09
N ILE A 50 3.75 -9.76 -15.29
CA ILE A 50 4.67 -9.69 -16.42
C ILE A 50 4.92 -8.21 -16.77
N LYS A 51 6.19 -7.89 -16.97
CA LYS A 51 6.64 -6.65 -17.58
C LYS A 51 6.51 -6.76 -19.09
N VAL A 52 5.93 -5.75 -19.72
CA VAL A 52 5.68 -5.72 -21.17
C VAL A 52 6.97 -5.93 -21.96
N PHE A 53 8.07 -5.30 -21.54
CA PHE A 53 9.38 -5.49 -22.18
C PHE A 53 9.79 -6.96 -22.32
N ASN A 54 9.48 -7.79 -21.31
CA ASN A 54 9.83 -9.22 -21.34
C ASN A 54 9.03 -10.01 -22.38
N THR A 55 7.90 -9.48 -22.85
CA THR A 55 7.06 -10.11 -23.86
C THR A 55 7.64 -9.98 -25.26
N PHE A 56 8.63 -9.10 -25.46
CA PHE A 56 9.27 -8.91 -26.76
C PHE A 56 10.26 -10.02 -27.12
N ALA A 57 10.75 -10.76 -26.11
CA ALA A 57 11.60 -11.90 -26.35
C ALA A 57 10.87 -12.99 -27.17
N LEU A 58 11.49 -13.45 -28.25
CA LEU A 58 10.94 -14.49 -29.13
C LEU A 58 10.51 -15.75 -28.35
N VAL A 59 11.35 -16.18 -27.40
CA VAL A 59 11.07 -17.32 -26.53
C VAL A 59 9.81 -17.10 -25.70
N PHE A 60 9.55 -15.87 -25.28
CA PHE A 60 8.34 -15.55 -24.54
C PHE A 60 7.10 -15.74 -25.43
N ARG A 61 7.09 -15.07 -26.59
CA ARG A 61 5.96 -15.11 -27.54
C ARG A 61 5.64 -16.53 -28.00
N GLN A 62 6.66 -17.32 -28.34
CA GLN A 62 6.47 -18.64 -28.95
C GLN A 62 6.31 -19.79 -27.95
N ARG A 63 6.77 -19.66 -26.71
CA ARG A 63 6.79 -20.79 -25.75
C ARG A 63 6.21 -20.46 -24.39
N ILE A 64 6.53 -19.29 -23.83
CA ILE A 64 6.12 -18.96 -22.47
C ILE A 64 4.65 -18.54 -22.45
N ALA A 65 4.23 -17.64 -23.34
CA ALA A 65 2.85 -17.14 -23.40
C ALA A 65 1.85 -18.30 -23.63
N ILE A 66 2.12 -19.16 -24.61
CA ILE A 66 1.26 -20.31 -24.94
C ILE A 66 1.11 -21.26 -23.73
N ARG A 67 2.20 -21.50 -22.99
CA ARG A 67 2.21 -22.51 -21.91
C ARG A 67 1.77 -21.98 -20.54
N TYR A 68 2.11 -20.73 -20.25
CA TYR A 68 1.99 -20.12 -18.93
C TYR A 68 1.18 -18.82 -18.91
N GLY A 69 0.73 -18.31 -20.07
CA GLY A 69 -0.06 -17.08 -20.18
C GLY A 69 -1.31 -17.08 -19.31
N LYS A 70 -1.95 -18.25 -19.13
CA LYS A 70 -3.11 -18.42 -18.23
C LYS A 70 -2.86 -18.06 -16.77
N PHE A 71 -1.60 -17.92 -16.35
CA PHE A 71 -1.23 -17.50 -14.99
C PHE A 71 -1.01 -15.99 -14.87
N VAL A 72 -1.00 -15.26 -15.99
CA VAL A 72 -0.79 -13.81 -15.99
C VAL A 72 -2.05 -13.13 -15.46
N GLU A 73 -1.91 -12.45 -14.34
CA GLU A 73 -2.95 -11.64 -13.70
C GLU A 73 -2.66 -10.14 -13.81
N THR A 74 -1.38 -9.77 -13.98
CA THR A 74 -0.94 -8.38 -14.04
C THR A 74 0.01 -8.15 -15.22
N LEU A 75 -0.29 -7.13 -16.04
CA LEU A 75 0.64 -6.57 -17.02
C LEU A 75 1.17 -5.22 -16.54
N HIS A 76 2.47 -5.02 -16.65
CA HIS A 76 3.15 -3.78 -16.31
C HIS A 76 3.80 -3.22 -17.56
N PHE A 77 3.27 -2.10 -18.06
CA PHE A 77 3.85 -1.33 -19.15
C PHE A 77 5.01 -0.52 -18.58
N ASP A 78 6.19 -1.13 -18.57
CA ASP A 78 7.43 -0.56 -18.02
C ASP A 78 8.35 0.02 -19.10
N GLN A 79 8.33 -0.56 -20.30
CA GLN A 79 9.02 -0.04 -21.47
C GLN A 79 8.34 -0.60 -22.72
N ALA A 80 7.92 0.28 -23.61
CA ALA A 80 7.50 -0.04 -24.97
C ALA A 80 7.82 1.17 -25.85
N ASP A 81 8.59 0.92 -26.91
CA ASP A 81 9.30 2.00 -27.61
C ASP A 81 8.59 2.40 -28.92
N ASP A 82 7.74 1.53 -29.48
CA ASP A 82 6.99 1.80 -30.72
C ASP A 82 5.62 1.06 -30.81
N ASP A 83 4.88 1.31 -31.90
CA ASP A 83 3.60 0.63 -32.18
C ASP A 83 3.73 -0.88 -32.40
N SER A 84 4.88 -1.33 -32.89
CA SER A 84 5.10 -2.74 -33.23
C SER A 84 5.19 -3.60 -31.97
N ASP A 85 5.77 -3.04 -30.91
CA ASP A 85 5.81 -3.60 -29.57
C ASP A 85 4.40 -3.74 -28.99
N LEU A 86 3.54 -2.76 -29.22
CA LEU A 86 2.16 -2.76 -28.75
C LEU A 86 1.29 -3.79 -29.47
N GLN A 87 1.39 -3.84 -30.81
CA GLN A 87 0.73 -4.87 -31.61
C GLN A 87 1.16 -6.27 -31.16
N ALA A 88 2.43 -6.46 -30.84
CA ALA A 88 2.91 -7.74 -30.32
C ALA A 88 2.26 -8.13 -28.98
N ILE A 89 1.91 -7.18 -28.11
CA ILE A 89 1.20 -7.46 -26.85
C ILE A 89 -0.25 -7.85 -27.13
N LEU A 90 -0.92 -7.15 -28.06
CA LEU A 90 -2.29 -7.45 -28.45
C LEU A 90 -2.41 -8.87 -29.01
N LEU A 91 -1.44 -9.31 -29.81
CA LEU A 91 -1.35 -10.71 -30.29
C LEU A 91 -1.19 -11.74 -29.16
N LEU A 92 -0.74 -11.34 -27.97
CA LEU A 92 -0.61 -12.21 -26.80
C LEU A 92 -1.84 -12.19 -25.88
N SER A 93 -2.74 -11.22 -26.06
CA SER A 93 -3.94 -11.06 -25.23
C SER A 93 -4.77 -12.35 -25.08
N PRO A 94 -4.95 -13.21 -26.11
CA PRO A 94 -5.75 -14.43 -25.98
C PRO A 94 -5.15 -15.45 -25.01
N PHE A 95 -3.84 -15.39 -24.75
CA PHE A 95 -3.18 -16.27 -23.79
C PHE A 95 -3.35 -15.80 -22.34
N PHE A 96 -3.66 -14.52 -22.11
CA PHE A 96 -3.76 -13.92 -20.79
C PHE A 96 -5.18 -13.99 -20.22
N THR A 97 -5.73 -15.20 -20.16
CA THR A 97 -7.14 -15.45 -19.79
C THR A 97 -7.52 -15.04 -18.36
N ARG A 98 -6.54 -14.73 -17.50
CA ARG A 98 -6.75 -14.29 -16.11
C ARG A 98 -6.31 -12.85 -15.87
N LEU A 99 -5.99 -12.11 -16.92
CA LEU A 99 -5.55 -10.73 -16.80
C LEU A 99 -6.67 -9.90 -16.18
N SER A 100 -6.38 -9.30 -15.03
CA SER A 100 -7.35 -8.50 -14.29
C SER A 100 -6.79 -7.16 -13.81
N LYS A 101 -5.45 -6.99 -13.85
CA LYS A 101 -4.75 -5.77 -13.47
C LYS A 101 -3.81 -5.28 -14.58
N ILE A 102 -3.83 -3.99 -14.88
CA ILE A 102 -2.84 -3.34 -15.75
C ILE A 102 -2.20 -2.16 -15.01
N ILE A 103 -0.88 -2.02 -15.15
CA ILE A 103 -0.08 -0.92 -14.63
C ILE A 103 0.50 -0.15 -15.81
N LEU A 104 0.13 1.13 -15.95
CA LEU A 104 0.59 2.03 -17.00
C LEU A 104 1.50 3.09 -16.38
N THR A 105 2.79 3.06 -16.76
CA THR A 105 3.78 4.04 -16.30
C THR A 105 4.04 5.09 -17.38
N ASN A 106 4.60 6.23 -16.98
CA ASN A 106 4.96 7.30 -17.89
C ASN A 106 5.98 6.82 -18.94
N ALA A 107 7.07 6.19 -18.47
CA ALA A 107 8.14 5.68 -19.31
C ALA A 107 7.69 4.56 -20.27
N GLY A 108 6.63 3.81 -19.92
CA GLY A 108 6.21 2.64 -20.67
C GLY A 108 5.00 2.83 -21.58
N PHE A 109 4.09 3.75 -21.27
CA PHE A 109 2.81 3.89 -22.01
C PHE A 109 2.55 5.32 -22.48
N SER A 110 2.75 6.33 -21.63
CA SER A 110 2.59 7.74 -22.01
C SER A 110 3.58 8.15 -23.10
N ASP A 111 4.83 7.69 -23.01
CA ASP A 111 5.87 7.93 -24.03
C ASP A 111 5.46 7.48 -25.43
N ILE A 112 4.70 6.39 -25.55
CA ILE A 112 4.20 5.91 -26.84
C ILE A 112 3.11 6.84 -27.36
N LEU A 113 2.14 7.16 -26.51
CA LEU A 113 1.02 8.02 -26.86
C LEU A 113 1.50 9.44 -27.21
N SER A 114 2.62 9.88 -26.63
CA SER A 114 3.23 11.20 -26.87
C SER A 114 4.27 11.25 -28.00
N LYS A 115 5.06 10.19 -28.24
CA LYS A 115 6.05 10.11 -29.34
C LYS A 115 5.37 10.00 -30.71
N GLY A 116 4.13 9.54 -30.75
CA GLY A 116 3.26 9.83 -31.86
C GLY A 116 2.86 11.30 -31.85
N ARG A 117 3.42 12.13 -32.75
CA ARG A 117 2.67 13.29 -33.29
C ARG A 117 1.47 12.77 -34.10
N ARG A 118 0.59 12.04 -33.44
CA ARG A 118 -0.61 11.48 -34.03
C ARG A 118 -1.68 12.53 -33.90
N THR A 119 -2.23 12.94 -35.03
CA THR A 119 -3.44 13.77 -35.02
C THR A 119 -4.50 13.09 -34.17
N LYS A 120 -5.42 13.86 -33.58
CA LYS A 120 -6.55 13.35 -32.79
C LYS A 120 -7.27 12.19 -33.50
N GLU A 121 -7.34 12.27 -34.83
CA GLU A 121 -7.85 11.25 -35.76
C GLU A 121 -7.04 9.95 -35.79
N GLN A 122 -5.71 9.98 -35.65
CA GLN A 122 -4.86 8.79 -35.64
C GLN A 122 -4.87 8.05 -34.30
N LEU A 123 -5.12 8.77 -33.19
CA LEU A 123 -5.42 8.15 -31.89
C LEU A 123 -6.85 7.58 -31.87
N ALA A 124 -7.82 8.24 -32.53
CA ALA A 124 -9.16 7.71 -32.74
C ALA A 124 -9.13 6.42 -33.57
N TRP A 125 -8.42 6.42 -34.71
CA TRP A 125 -8.23 5.27 -35.60
C TRP A 125 -7.51 4.07 -34.96
N LEU A 126 -6.51 4.32 -34.11
CA LEU A 126 -5.76 3.24 -33.47
C LEU A 126 -6.39 2.74 -32.19
N MET A 127 -7.23 3.55 -31.52
CA MET A 127 -7.54 3.28 -30.13
C MET A 127 -9.03 3.12 -29.82
N PHE A 128 -9.97 3.97 -30.25
CA PHE A 128 -11.31 3.98 -29.63
C PHE A 128 -12.46 4.60 -30.48
N ASP A 129 -12.36 4.69 -31.81
CA ASP A 129 -13.43 5.29 -32.61
C ASP A 129 -14.73 4.46 -32.57
N GLU A 130 -15.81 5.07 -32.09
CA GLU A 130 -17.17 4.51 -32.04
C GLU A 130 -17.95 4.74 -33.35
N ASP A 131 -17.35 5.40 -34.36
CA ASP A 131 -18.08 5.96 -35.50
C ASP A 131 -18.13 5.11 -36.79
N GLU A 132 -17.57 3.90 -36.82
CA GLU A 132 -17.93 2.91 -37.84
C GLU A 132 -18.41 1.63 -37.15
N GLY A 133 -19.61 1.19 -37.51
CA GLY A 133 -20.40 0.11 -36.87
C GLY A 133 -19.79 -1.30 -36.85
N ASP A 134 -18.47 -1.44 -36.79
CA ASP A 134 -17.81 -2.71 -36.45
C ASP A 134 -17.60 -2.79 -34.93
N ILE A 135 -18.63 -3.36 -34.30
CA ILE A 135 -18.55 -3.89 -32.94
C ILE A 135 -17.40 -4.91 -32.90
N GLY A 136 -16.27 -4.49 -32.35
CA GLY A 136 -15.24 -5.35 -31.80
C GLY A 136 -14.29 -5.93 -32.84
N ASP A 137 -13.27 -5.16 -33.22
CA ASP A 137 -12.01 -5.77 -33.60
C ASP A 137 -11.45 -6.53 -32.36
N PRO A 138 -11.42 -7.87 -32.37
CA PRO A 138 -10.85 -8.65 -31.27
C PRO A 138 -9.34 -8.41 -31.08
N MET A 139 -8.70 -7.69 -32.01
CA MET A 139 -7.29 -7.30 -31.97
C MET A 139 -7.10 -5.82 -31.61
N GLY A 140 -8.18 -5.06 -31.38
CA GLY A 140 -8.11 -3.67 -30.97
C GLY A 140 -7.74 -3.49 -29.50
N TRP A 141 -7.19 -2.34 -29.15
CA TRP A 141 -6.84 -1.96 -27.77
C TRP A 141 -7.96 -2.14 -26.72
N PRO A 142 -9.24 -1.84 -27.02
CA PRO A 142 -10.31 -2.04 -26.05
C PRO A 142 -10.40 -3.49 -25.57
N SER A 143 -10.04 -4.47 -26.41
CA SER A 143 -10.10 -5.90 -26.06
C SER A 143 -9.20 -6.27 -24.88
N LEU A 144 -8.02 -5.63 -24.76
CA LEU A 144 -7.09 -5.85 -23.66
C LEU A 144 -7.64 -5.30 -22.34
N PHE A 145 -8.42 -4.21 -22.42
CA PHE A 145 -8.95 -3.48 -21.27
C PHE A 145 -10.35 -3.93 -20.85
N THR A 146 -11.09 -4.62 -21.72
CA THR A 146 -12.52 -4.94 -21.52
C THR A 146 -12.79 -5.63 -20.18
N ASN A 147 -11.95 -6.59 -19.78
CA ASN A 147 -12.14 -7.40 -18.57
C ASN A 147 -11.28 -6.94 -17.38
N ILE A 148 -10.65 -5.77 -17.47
CA ILE A 148 -9.75 -5.29 -16.42
C ILE A 148 -10.58 -4.75 -15.25
N THR A 149 -10.25 -5.26 -14.06
CA THR A 149 -10.91 -4.87 -12.81
C THR A 149 -10.08 -3.89 -11.99
N THR A 150 -8.77 -3.82 -12.25
CA THR A 150 -7.83 -2.95 -11.53
C THR A 150 -6.90 -2.24 -12.51
N LEU A 151 -6.89 -0.91 -12.45
CA LEU A 151 -6.03 -0.08 -13.26
C LEU A 151 -5.14 0.78 -12.36
N ASP A 152 -3.87 0.85 -12.69
CA ASP A 152 -2.83 1.54 -11.92
C ASP A 152 -2.11 2.47 -12.91
N LEU A 153 -2.31 3.78 -12.76
CA LEU A 153 -1.94 4.79 -13.73
C LEU A 153 -0.95 5.77 -13.11
N GLU A 154 0.17 6.01 -13.78
CA GLU A 154 1.02 7.15 -13.49
C GLU A 154 0.53 8.35 -14.30
N LEU A 155 0.13 9.44 -13.63
CA LEU A 155 -0.41 10.62 -14.31
C LEU A 155 0.69 11.33 -15.13
N ASP A 156 0.39 11.63 -16.39
CA ASP A 156 1.19 12.45 -17.29
C ASP A 156 0.54 13.81 -17.53
N TYR A 157 1.25 14.75 -18.17
CA TYR A 157 0.69 16.08 -18.50
C TYR A 157 -0.41 16.04 -19.54
N HIS A 158 -0.53 14.94 -20.29
CA HIS A 158 -1.34 14.87 -21.50
C HIS A 158 -2.67 14.13 -21.29
N MET A 159 -2.86 13.48 -20.13
CA MET A 159 -4.10 12.84 -19.70
C MET A 159 -4.62 11.79 -20.69
N HIS A 160 -3.72 11.11 -21.41
CA HIS A 160 -4.08 10.16 -22.47
C HIS A 160 -4.83 8.91 -21.97
N PHE A 161 -4.91 8.74 -20.65
CA PHE A 161 -5.51 7.57 -20.01
C PHE A 161 -7.05 7.59 -19.98
N ILE A 162 -7.70 8.71 -20.34
CA ILE A 162 -9.18 8.82 -20.32
C ILE A 162 -9.82 7.74 -21.20
N GLU A 163 -9.31 7.53 -22.41
CA GLU A 163 -9.89 6.57 -23.34
C GLU A 163 -9.63 5.10 -22.91
N VAL A 164 -8.51 4.85 -22.23
CA VAL A 164 -8.26 3.57 -21.57
C VAL A 164 -9.32 3.31 -20.50
N ILE A 165 -9.62 4.32 -19.68
CA ILE A 165 -10.61 4.21 -18.60
C ILE A 165 -12.01 3.95 -19.18
N ARG A 166 -12.41 4.67 -20.24
CA ARG A 166 -13.68 4.44 -20.95
C ARG A 166 -13.84 3.01 -21.47
N SER A 167 -12.74 2.39 -21.86
CA SER A 167 -12.74 1.04 -22.40
C SER A 167 -12.77 -0.05 -21.36
N THR A 168 -12.51 0.29 -20.09
CA THR A 168 -12.59 -0.65 -18.96
C THR A 168 -14.01 -0.74 -18.40
N ARG A 169 -14.87 -1.55 -19.01
CA ARG A 169 -16.29 -1.71 -18.58
C ARG A 169 -16.45 -2.39 -17.22
N CYS A 170 -15.46 -3.15 -16.77
CA CYS A 170 -15.50 -3.89 -15.50
C CYS A 170 -14.61 -3.29 -14.41
N LEU A 171 -14.13 -2.05 -14.59
CA LEU A 171 -13.22 -1.43 -13.64
C LEU A 171 -13.89 -1.25 -12.28
N ARG A 172 -13.22 -1.76 -11.25
CA ARG A 172 -13.64 -1.64 -9.84
C ARG A 172 -12.65 -0.84 -9.02
N ARG A 173 -11.36 -1.00 -9.31
CA ARG A 173 -10.28 -0.39 -8.55
C ARG A 173 -9.41 0.47 -9.45
N LEU A 174 -9.24 1.73 -9.09
CA LEU A 174 -8.38 2.66 -9.79
C LEU A 174 -7.33 3.21 -8.82
N HIS A 175 -6.08 3.09 -9.20
CA HIS A 175 -4.93 3.63 -8.47
C HIS A 175 -4.24 4.67 -9.35
N LEU A 176 -4.12 5.90 -8.87
CA LEU A 176 -3.42 6.99 -9.54
C LEU A 176 -2.11 7.27 -8.81
N ARG A 177 -1.01 7.35 -9.54
CA ARG A 177 0.32 7.72 -9.04
C ARG A 177 0.76 9.05 -9.59
N GLY A 178 1.29 9.87 -8.70
CA GLY A 178 1.86 11.16 -8.99
C GLY A 178 0.85 12.29 -8.92
N GLY A 179 1.36 13.46 -8.54
CA GLY A 179 0.84 14.76 -8.95
C GLY A 179 1.92 15.38 -9.81
N ALA A 180 1.77 15.38 -11.13
CA ALA A 180 2.85 15.83 -12.01
C ALA A 180 3.29 17.26 -11.60
N LYS A 181 4.58 17.40 -11.28
CA LYS A 181 5.14 18.67 -10.79
C LYS A 181 4.92 19.75 -11.83
N GLY A 182 4.07 20.73 -11.55
CA GLY A 182 3.74 21.80 -12.49
C GLY A 182 2.50 21.56 -13.36
N THR A 183 1.76 20.46 -13.17
CA THR A 183 0.43 20.30 -13.79
C THR A 183 -0.58 21.19 -13.08
N ARG A 184 -1.43 21.84 -13.87
CA ARG A 184 -2.44 22.76 -13.39
C ARG A 184 -3.58 22.01 -12.71
N VAL A 185 -4.13 22.61 -11.65
CA VAL A 185 -5.19 22.04 -10.80
C VAL A 185 -6.47 21.73 -11.60
N ASP A 186 -6.80 22.59 -12.57
CA ASP A 186 -7.96 22.45 -13.47
C ASP A 186 -7.95 21.17 -14.32
N LEU A 187 -6.78 20.73 -14.79
CA LEU A 187 -6.64 19.50 -15.58
C LEU A 187 -6.90 18.25 -14.74
N HIS A 188 -6.36 18.20 -13.53
CA HIS A 188 -6.59 17.06 -12.64
C HIS A 188 -8.04 17.03 -12.13
N GLU A 189 -8.62 18.19 -11.86
CA GLU A 189 -10.03 18.32 -11.49
C GLU A 189 -10.95 17.75 -12.58
N ALA A 190 -10.77 18.22 -13.83
CA ALA A 190 -11.55 17.75 -14.97
C ALA A 190 -11.39 16.24 -15.16
N PHE A 191 -10.17 15.72 -15.00
CA PHE A 191 -9.91 14.29 -15.10
C PHE A 191 -10.67 13.46 -14.08
N VAL A 192 -10.66 13.86 -12.79
CA VAL A 192 -11.42 13.12 -11.76
C VAL A 192 -12.90 13.08 -12.11
N GLY A 193 -13.46 14.18 -12.62
CA GLY A 193 -14.83 14.22 -13.13
C GLY A 193 -15.08 13.22 -14.26
N PHE A 194 -14.22 13.22 -15.28
CA PHE A 194 -14.33 12.26 -16.38
C PHE A 194 -14.21 10.80 -15.93
N VAL A 195 -13.32 10.52 -14.98
CA VAL A 195 -13.13 9.16 -14.45
C VAL A 195 -14.41 8.66 -13.76
N PHE A 196 -15.01 9.49 -12.91
CA PHE A 196 -16.20 9.11 -12.17
C PHE A 196 -17.44 9.02 -13.05
N GLU A 197 -17.52 9.82 -14.11
CA GLU A 197 -18.56 9.69 -15.14
C GLU A 197 -18.39 8.41 -15.96
N ALA A 198 -17.16 8.09 -16.38
CA ALA A 198 -16.87 6.93 -17.22
C ALA A 198 -17.00 5.59 -16.48
N VAL A 199 -16.77 5.58 -15.15
CA VAL A 199 -16.73 4.35 -14.34
C VAL A 199 -17.63 4.47 -13.11
N PRO A 200 -18.96 4.42 -13.27
CA PRO A 200 -19.88 4.50 -12.14
C PRO A 200 -19.82 3.26 -11.21
N GLY A 201 -19.24 2.16 -11.69
CA GLY A 201 -19.06 0.90 -10.93
C GLY A 201 -17.84 0.86 -10.01
N LEU A 202 -17.07 1.95 -9.92
CA LEU A 202 -15.84 2.03 -9.12
C LEU A 202 -16.13 1.83 -7.63
N ASP A 203 -15.41 0.92 -6.99
CA ASP A 203 -15.52 0.59 -5.56
C ASP A 203 -14.32 1.08 -4.74
N THR A 204 -13.14 1.15 -5.35
CA THR A 204 -11.89 1.54 -4.72
C THR A 204 -11.20 2.60 -5.54
N PHE A 205 -10.90 3.73 -4.90
CA PHE A 205 -10.12 4.80 -5.49
C PHE A 205 -8.90 5.08 -4.61
N GLU A 206 -7.71 5.02 -5.20
CA GLU A 206 -6.46 5.31 -4.54
C GLU A 206 -5.71 6.39 -5.32
N TRP A 207 -5.19 7.40 -4.64
CA TRP A 207 -4.39 8.45 -5.27
C TRP A 207 -3.16 8.77 -4.43
N GLN A 208 -1.99 8.52 -5.02
CA GLN A 208 -0.68 8.87 -4.47
C GLN A 208 -0.20 10.22 -5.04
N GLY A 209 0.00 11.23 -4.18
CA GLY A 209 0.44 12.57 -4.58
C GLY A 209 -0.69 13.50 -5.04
N ALA A 210 -1.87 13.38 -4.45
CA ALA A 210 -2.99 14.28 -4.70
C ALA A 210 -2.71 15.68 -4.10
N LYS A 211 -3.22 16.73 -4.74
CA LYS A 211 -3.21 18.08 -4.14
C LYS A 211 -4.57 18.36 -3.52
N ALA A 212 -4.60 18.79 -2.26
CA ALA A 212 -5.83 19.15 -1.56
C ALA A 212 -6.68 20.17 -2.34
N SER A 213 -6.04 21.15 -2.97
CA SER A 213 -6.69 22.15 -3.83
C SER A 213 -7.40 21.56 -5.06
N THR A 214 -6.91 20.44 -5.60
CA THR A 214 -7.57 19.73 -6.71
C THR A 214 -8.85 19.04 -6.24
N LEU A 215 -8.80 18.42 -5.06
CA LEU A 215 -9.96 17.78 -4.46
C LEU A 215 -11.02 18.82 -4.06
N GLN A 216 -10.59 19.98 -3.57
CA GLN A 216 -11.46 21.13 -3.26
C GLN A 216 -12.13 21.71 -4.50
N ALA A 217 -11.37 21.90 -5.59
CA ALA A 217 -11.89 22.39 -6.86
C ALA A 217 -12.96 21.43 -7.41
N PHE A 218 -12.68 20.12 -7.37
CA PHE A 218 -13.59 19.08 -7.82
C PHE A 218 -14.90 19.07 -7.03
N ARG A 219 -14.82 19.17 -5.69
CA ARG A 219 -16.01 19.30 -4.84
C ARG A 219 -16.85 20.51 -5.22
N SER A 220 -16.20 21.63 -5.52
CA SER A 220 -16.87 22.88 -5.87
C SER A 220 -17.59 22.79 -7.22
N THR A 221 -17.05 22.06 -8.19
CA THR A 221 -17.70 21.85 -9.50
C THR A 221 -18.76 20.75 -9.50
N GLU A 222 -18.56 19.66 -8.75
CA GLU A 222 -19.55 18.59 -8.55
C GLU A 222 -20.87 19.08 -7.95
N SER A 223 -20.81 20.10 -7.08
CA SER A 223 -22.01 20.75 -6.55
C SER A 223 -22.96 21.30 -7.63
N ARG A 224 -22.54 21.31 -8.91
CA ARG A 224 -23.28 21.79 -10.09
C ARG A 224 -23.83 20.70 -11.01
N GLY A 225 -23.67 19.41 -10.71
CA GLY A 225 -24.55 18.35 -11.26
C GLY A 225 -23.94 17.26 -12.14
N LEU A 226 -23.11 16.37 -11.59
CA LEU A 226 -22.86 15.06 -12.21
C LEU A 226 -23.97 14.05 -11.85
N ALA A 227 -24.56 13.44 -12.87
CA ALA A 227 -25.77 12.60 -12.76
C ALA A 227 -25.51 11.18 -12.19
N ALA A 228 -24.27 10.71 -12.16
CA ALA A 228 -23.92 9.38 -11.64
C ALA A 228 -22.55 9.40 -10.96
N ARG A 229 -22.56 9.40 -9.62
CA ARG A 229 -21.33 9.26 -8.81
C ARG A 229 -21.08 7.79 -8.47
N PRO A 230 -19.82 7.32 -8.51
CA PRO A 230 -19.50 5.96 -8.07
C PRO A 230 -19.77 5.82 -6.57
N ARG A 231 -20.21 4.61 -6.18
CA ARG A 231 -20.41 4.26 -4.77
C ARG A 231 -19.11 3.68 -4.19
N LEU A 232 -18.15 4.55 -3.96
CA LEU A 232 -16.85 4.18 -3.38
C LEU A 232 -17.04 3.57 -1.99
N ARG A 233 -16.44 2.39 -1.79
CA ARG A 233 -16.34 1.70 -0.49
C ARG A 233 -14.97 1.90 0.14
N HIS A 234 -13.94 2.03 -0.67
CA HIS A 234 -12.56 2.19 -0.22
C HIS A 234 -11.95 3.44 -0.86
N LEU A 235 -11.42 4.34 -0.04
CA LEU A 235 -10.74 5.56 -0.50
C LEU A 235 -9.37 5.64 0.17
N SER A 236 -8.30 5.78 -0.62
CA SER A 236 -6.94 5.98 -0.12
C SER A 236 -6.31 7.21 -0.76
N LEU A 237 -5.87 8.18 0.04
CA LEU A 237 -5.30 9.43 -0.45
C LEU A 237 -3.99 9.75 0.26
N GLU A 238 -2.91 9.88 -0.50
CA GLU A 238 -1.68 10.56 -0.08
C GLU A 238 -1.72 11.97 -0.67
N PHE A 239 -1.61 12.99 0.18
CA PHE A 239 -1.91 14.36 -0.26
C PHE A 239 -0.97 15.43 0.31
N GLU A 240 -0.85 16.52 -0.45
CA GLU A 240 -0.22 17.79 -0.04
C GLU A 240 -1.30 18.86 0.19
N GLY A 241 -1.17 19.65 1.27
CA GLY A 241 -2.10 20.74 1.63
C GLY A 241 -3.05 20.44 2.78
N GLU A 242 -4.16 21.18 2.84
CA GLU A 242 -5.09 21.18 3.98
C GLU A 242 -5.99 19.94 4.02
N VAL A 243 -6.07 19.28 5.17
CA VAL A 243 -6.94 18.10 5.37
C VAL A 243 -8.42 18.43 5.20
N GLN A 244 -8.84 19.65 5.52
CA GLN A 244 -10.23 20.08 5.43
C GLN A 244 -10.76 20.00 4.00
N ASP A 245 -9.92 20.35 3.04
CA ASP A 245 -10.23 20.25 1.61
C ASP A 245 -10.36 18.80 1.16
N VAL A 246 -9.47 17.93 1.65
CA VAL A 246 -9.52 16.49 1.43
C VAL A 246 -10.81 15.91 2.00
N MET A 247 -11.16 16.24 3.25
CA MET A 247 -12.37 15.75 3.90
C MET A 247 -13.65 16.24 3.23
N GLY A 248 -13.64 17.46 2.68
CA GLY A 248 -14.72 17.94 1.83
C GLY A 248 -14.97 17.05 0.61
N PHE A 249 -13.90 16.52 0.01
CA PHE A 249 -14.00 15.54 -1.07
C PHE A 249 -14.45 14.16 -0.56
N VAL A 250 -13.92 13.68 0.58
CA VAL A 250 -14.35 12.42 1.20
C VAL A 250 -15.87 12.42 1.49
N ALA A 251 -16.40 13.54 1.95
CA ALA A 251 -17.82 13.71 2.27
C ALA A 251 -18.75 13.47 1.06
N LEU A 252 -18.25 13.62 -0.17
CA LEU A 252 -19.02 13.29 -1.38
C LEU A 252 -19.44 11.81 -1.43
N PHE A 253 -18.70 10.93 -0.76
CA PHE A 253 -18.88 9.47 -0.73
C PHE A 253 -19.33 8.94 0.63
N ALA A 254 -19.73 9.83 1.56
CA ALA A 254 -20.06 9.52 2.94
C ALA A 254 -21.02 8.33 3.13
N THR A 255 -22.01 8.20 2.24
CA THR A 255 -23.05 7.18 2.35
C THR A 255 -22.62 5.78 1.92
N SER A 256 -21.53 5.63 1.16
CA SER A 256 -21.05 4.32 0.69
C SER A 256 -19.70 3.91 1.26
N LEU A 257 -18.94 4.85 1.84
CA LEU A 257 -17.58 4.62 2.27
C LEU A 257 -17.50 3.70 3.49
N GLU A 258 -16.77 2.59 3.37
CA GLU A 258 -16.54 1.61 4.44
C GLU A 258 -15.11 1.68 4.98
N SER A 259 -14.15 2.12 4.17
CA SER A 259 -12.74 2.25 4.56
C SER A 259 -12.10 3.51 4.00
N LEU A 260 -11.39 4.23 4.86
CA LEU A 260 -10.66 5.45 4.53
C LEU A 260 -9.19 5.29 4.93
N ALA A 261 -8.29 5.56 4.00
CA ALA A 261 -6.86 5.66 4.24
C ALA A 261 -6.35 7.06 3.86
N LEU A 262 -5.68 7.72 4.81
CA LEU A 262 -5.10 9.05 4.61
C LEU A 262 -3.60 8.99 4.91
N GLU A 263 -2.79 9.44 3.97
CA GLU A 263 -1.34 9.53 4.10
C GLU A 263 -0.90 10.99 4.05
N PHE A 264 -0.40 11.47 5.19
CA PHE A 264 0.01 12.84 5.43
C PHE A 264 1.46 13.01 4.98
N THR A 265 1.67 13.82 3.95
CA THR A 265 2.99 14.23 3.51
C THR A 265 3.55 15.31 4.45
N LYS A 266 4.82 15.68 4.28
CA LYS A 266 5.44 16.77 5.05
C LYS A 266 4.71 18.10 4.88
N ASP A 267 4.14 18.33 3.71
CA ASP A 267 3.43 19.55 3.34
C ASP A 267 1.92 19.49 3.67
N SER A 268 1.45 18.41 4.31
CA SER A 268 0.09 18.33 4.82
C SER A 268 -0.09 19.22 6.04
N THR A 269 -1.22 19.92 6.14
CA THR A 269 -1.57 20.75 7.29
C THR A 269 -2.97 20.43 7.78
N ALA A 270 -3.19 20.54 9.09
CA ALA A 270 -4.52 20.40 9.68
C ALA A 270 -4.70 21.49 10.73
N GLN A 271 -5.63 22.41 10.46
CA GLN A 271 -6.00 23.40 11.47
C GLN A 271 -7.10 22.82 12.34
N HIS A 272 -8.32 22.65 11.82
CA HIS A 272 -9.47 21.99 12.47
C HIS A 272 -10.25 21.23 11.39
N VAL A 273 -10.47 19.93 11.54
CA VAL A 273 -11.28 19.17 10.56
C VAL A 273 -12.75 19.54 10.75
N PRO A 274 -13.48 19.84 9.68
CA PRO A 274 -14.89 20.20 9.79
C PRO A 274 -15.71 19.04 10.38
N THR A 275 -16.41 19.32 11.47
CA THR A 275 -17.36 18.44 12.17
C THR A 275 -18.53 17.97 11.29
N ASP A 276 -18.70 18.55 10.11
CA ASP A 276 -19.84 18.33 9.23
C ASP A 276 -19.68 17.12 8.29
N CYS A 277 -18.54 16.42 8.33
CA CYS A 277 -18.27 15.24 7.49
C CYS A 277 -18.69 13.95 8.20
N GLY A 278 -20.00 13.71 8.32
CA GLY A 278 -20.51 12.44 8.84
C GLY A 278 -20.25 11.29 7.86
N LEU A 279 -19.54 10.24 8.30
CA LEU A 279 -19.21 9.02 7.57
C LEU A 279 -19.90 7.81 8.26
N PRO A 280 -21.23 7.65 8.10
CA PRO A 280 -22.04 6.72 8.89
C PRO A 280 -21.67 5.24 8.71
N ASN A 281 -21.15 4.84 7.55
CA ASN A 281 -20.85 3.44 7.22
C ASN A 281 -19.37 3.08 7.34
N LEU A 282 -18.54 4.01 7.82
CA LEU A 282 -17.10 3.85 7.89
C LEU A 282 -16.71 2.88 9.00
N LYS A 283 -16.12 1.75 8.63
CA LYS A 283 -15.69 0.69 9.55
C LYS A 283 -14.21 0.76 9.87
N SER A 284 -13.38 1.23 8.94
CA SER A 284 -11.93 1.28 9.13
C SER A 284 -11.30 2.58 8.68
N ILE A 285 -10.49 3.16 9.56
CA ILE A 285 -9.63 4.31 9.27
C ILE A 285 -8.17 3.89 9.36
N ASN A 286 -7.39 4.24 8.33
CA ASN A 286 -5.94 4.07 8.31
C ASN A 286 -5.27 5.42 8.11
N ILE A 287 -4.51 5.88 9.08
CA ILE A 287 -3.81 7.16 9.04
C ILE A 287 -2.32 6.87 9.04
N LYS A 288 -1.61 7.42 8.07
CA LYS A 288 -0.16 7.30 7.93
C LYS A 288 0.46 8.65 7.69
N GLY A 289 1.75 8.82 7.96
CA GLY A 289 2.48 9.94 7.36
C GLY A 289 3.61 10.52 8.20
N ASP A 290 4.24 11.51 7.59
CA ASP A 290 5.48 12.15 8.01
C ASP A 290 5.25 13.43 8.83
N ASN A 291 4.00 13.94 8.89
CA ASN A 291 3.64 15.16 9.61
C ASN A 291 2.84 14.84 10.87
N GLY A 292 3.53 14.79 12.02
CA GLY A 292 2.94 14.47 13.32
C GLY A 292 1.87 15.47 13.79
N ASP A 293 2.04 16.76 13.50
CA ASP A 293 1.09 17.81 13.91
C ASP A 293 -0.24 17.66 13.19
N ALA A 294 -0.20 17.47 11.87
CA ALA A 294 -1.41 17.31 11.07
C ALA A 294 -2.16 16.02 11.43
N LEU A 295 -1.41 14.93 11.69
CA LEU A 295 -1.94 13.66 12.16
C LEU A 295 -2.64 13.81 13.52
N ARG A 296 -2.02 14.52 14.48
CA ARG A 296 -2.59 14.80 15.80
C ARG A 296 -3.89 15.58 15.71
N SER A 297 -3.87 16.71 15.01
CA SER A 297 -5.06 17.56 14.82
C SER A 297 -6.20 16.79 14.14
N PHE A 298 -5.88 15.90 13.19
CA PHE A 298 -6.88 15.05 12.56
C PHE A 298 -7.48 14.04 13.54
N ILE A 299 -6.66 13.29 14.29
CA ILE A 299 -7.17 12.28 15.23
C ILE A 299 -8.06 12.91 16.30
N VAL A 300 -7.69 14.09 16.82
CA VAL A 300 -8.52 14.83 17.78
C VAL A 300 -9.88 15.16 17.20
N SER A 301 -9.97 15.43 15.90
CA SER A 301 -11.25 15.82 15.29
C SER A 301 -12.22 14.66 15.03
N ILE A 302 -11.77 13.40 15.11
CA ILE A 302 -12.63 12.25 14.84
C ILE A 302 -13.60 12.05 16.00
N ASP A 303 -14.87 12.40 15.79
CA ASP A 303 -15.96 12.00 16.67
C ASP A 303 -16.60 10.70 16.18
N HIS A 304 -16.34 9.61 16.89
CA HIS A 304 -16.86 8.28 16.59
C HIS A 304 -18.36 8.13 16.94
N THR A 305 -18.93 9.00 17.79
CA THR A 305 -20.34 8.89 18.19
C THR A 305 -21.28 9.58 17.22
N THR A 306 -20.87 10.71 16.66
CA THR A 306 -21.70 11.51 15.75
C THR A 306 -21.24 11.42 14.30
N SER A 307 -19.93 11.49 14.06
CA SER A 307 -19.38 11.53 12.70
C SER A 307 -19.08 10.13 12.15
N CYS A 308 -18.61 9.16 12.95
CA CYS A 308 -18.24 7.82 12.48
C CYS A 308 -18.84 6.68 13.34
N PRO A 309 -20.18 6.54 13.42
CA PRO A 309 -20.85 5.60 14.34
C PRO A 309 -20.59 4.11 14.10
N ALA A 310 -20.15 3.71 12.91
CA ALA A 310 -19.88 2.30 12.57
C ALA A 310 -18.38 1.93 12.65
N LEU A 311 -17.54 2.78 13.23
CA LEU A 311 -16.10 2.60 13.24
C LEU A 311 -15.70 1.41 14.13
N GLU A 312 -15.05 0.41 13.52
CA GLU A 312 -14.62 -0.84 14.17
C GLU A 312 -13.10 -0.89 14.36
N ARG A 313 -12.34 -0.26 13.43
CA ARG A 313 -10.88 -0.34 13.41
C ARG A 313 -10.20 0.99 13.09
N VAL A 314 -9.24 1.37 13.94
CA VAL A 314 -8.33 2.50 13.69
C VAL A 314 -6.91 1.99 13.58
N VAL A 315 -6.21 2.38 12.52
CA VAL A 315 -4.81 2.04 12.29
C VAL A 315 -4.02 3.34 12.16
N LEU A 316 -3.01 3.50 12.99
CA LEU A 316 -2.11 4.64 13.02
C LEU A 316 -0.70 4.17 12.67
N HIS A 317 -0.14 4.78 11.62
CA HIS A 317 1.25 4.62 11.21
C HIS A 317 1.95 5.98 11.13
N PRO A 318 2.15 6.63 12.28
CA PRO A 318 2.96 7.83 12.32
C PRO A 318 4.41 7.48 11.98
N LYS A 319 5.13 8.45 11.42
CA LYS A 319 6.56 8.37 11.21
C LYS A 319 7.24 9.39 12.11
N ASP A 320 8.32 8.96 12.75
CA ASP A 320 9.15 9.78 13.66
C ASP A 320 8.39 10.24 14.93
N LEU A 321 7.45 9.42 15.41
CA LEU A 321 6.68 9.68 16.62
C LEU A 321 7.59 9.73 17.87
N SER A 322 8.72 9.03 17.83
CA SER A 322 9.72 8.99 18.90
C SER A 322 10.43 10.33 19.15
N ASN A 323 10.32 11.30 18.24
CA ASN A 323 10.92 12.64 18.39
C ASN A 323 9.97 13.65 19.06
N ASP A 324 8.76 13.23 19.46
CA ASP A 324 7.84 14.05 20.24
C ASP A 324 8.38 14.23 21.68
N ALA A 325 9.28 15.19 21.84
CA ALA A 325 10.03 15.45 23.07
C ALA A 325 9.15 15.81 24.27
N ASP A 326 7.90 16.21 24.05
CA ASP A 326 7.04 16.81 25.07
C ASP A 326 5.93 15.86 25.59
N GLY A 327 5.83 14.61 25.09
CA GLY A 327 4.73 13.71 25.47
C GLY A 327 3.35 14.23 25.05
N SER A 328 3.29 15.28 24.25
CA SER A 328 2.03 15.94 23.88
C SER A 328 1.14 15.07 22.99
N THR A 329 1.72 14.12 22.24
CA THR A 329 0.96 13.15 21.44
C THR A 329 0.42 12.00 22.29
N THR A 330 1.08 11.59 23.39
CA THR A 330 0.58 10.51 24.26
C THR A 330 -0.69 10.92 24.96
N ASP A 331 -0.64 12.01 25.70
CA ASP A 331 -1.74 12.48 26.54
C ASP A 331 -2.99 12.74 25.69
N LEU A 332 -2.77 13.24 24.47
CA LEU A 332 -3.80 13.52 23.49
C LEU A 332 -4.42 12.23 22.91
N LEU A 333 -3.60 11.25 22.50
CA LEU A 333 -4.09 9.98 21.98
C LEU A 333 -4.79 9.17 23.08
N GLU A 334 -4.27 9.18 24.30
CA GLU A 334 -4.85 8.48 25.45
C GLU A 334 -6.21 9.05 25.84
N GLN A 335 -6.32 10.37 26.02
CA GLN A 335 -7.60 11.01 26.33
C GLN A 335 -8.65 10.70 25.25
N ARG A 336 -8.27 10.78 23.97
CA ARG A 336 -9.23 10.53 22.87
C ARG A 336 -9.55 9.05 22.70
N PHE A 337 -8.60 8.15 22.83
CA PHE A 337 -8.89 6.72 22.70
C PHE A 337 -9.64 6.17 23.92
N ALA A 338 -9.43 6.72 25.12
CA ALA A 338 -10.28 6.45 26.27
C ALA A 338 -11.73 6.91 26.02
N ASP A 339 -11.92 8.12 25.47
CA ASP A 339 -13.24 8.60 25.07
C ASP A 339 -13.90 7.70 24.00
N ILE A 340 -13.10 7.18 23.06
CA ILE A 340 -13.56 6.28 21.99
C ILE A 340 -13.92 4.88 22.52
N ALA A 341 -13.17 4.37 23.50
CA ALA A 341 -13.37 3.05 24.07
C ALA A 341 -14.70 2.91 24.83
N VAL A 342 -15.16 3.99 25.46
CA VAL A 342 -16.29 3.95 26.40
C VAL A 342 -17.66 4.04 25.70
N LYS A 343 -17.73 4.55 24.46
CA LYS A 343 -19.01 4.95 23.82
C LYS A 343 -19.22 4.43 22.38
N GLY A 344 -18.33 3.60 21.85
CA GLY A 344 -18.30 3.25 20.43
C GLY A 344 -18.42 1.77 20.06
N THR A 345 -18.47 1.50 18.76
CA THR A 345 -18.32 0.17 18.14
C THR A 345 -16.87 -0.23 17.91
N LEU A 346 -15.92 0.60 18.35
CA LEU A 346 -14.50 0.38 18.09
C LEU A 346 -14.05 -0.90 18.81
N GLN A 347 -13.36 -1.78 18.08
CA GLN A 347 -12.88 -3.07 18.61
C GLN A 347 -11.35 -3.17 18.56
N HIS A 348 -10.72 -2.54 17.57
CA HIS A 348 -9.29 -2.71 17.31
C HIS A 348 -8.59 -1.38 17.02
N ILE A 349 -7.58 -1.07 17.83
CA ILE A 349 -6.61 -0.01 17.59
C ILE A 349 -5.25 -0.63 17.26
N GLN A 350 -4.67 -0.23 16.14
CA GLN A 350 -3.30 -0.61 15.77
C GLN A 350 -2.44 0.65 15.68
N ILE A 351 -1.34 0.69 16.43
CA ILE A 351 -0.41 1.83 16.43
C ILE A 351 0.98 1.27 16.16
N TRP A 352 1.62 1.69 15.07
CA TRP A 352 2.97 1.23 14.75
C TRP A 352 3.72 2.32 14.03
N ASP A 353 4.85 2.73 14.59
CA ASP A 353 5.81 3.60 13.91
C ASP A 353 6.84 2.75 13.16
N ALA A 354 7.01 3.04 11.87
CA ALA A 354 7.94 2.34 10.99
C ALA A 354 9.39 2.84 11.14
N SER A 355 9.59 4.05 11.67
CA SER A 355 10.90 4.66 11.89
C SER A 355 11.56 4.13 13.17
N ALA A 356 10.77 3.96 14.24
CA ALA A 356 11.29 3.54 15.54
C ALA A 356 10.23 2.76 16.33
N PRO A 357 10.62 1.79 17.17
CA PRO A 357 9.68 1.15 18.07
C PRO A 357 9.14 2.16 19.07
N LEU A 358 7.84 2.07 19.39
CA LEU A 358 7.26 2.84 20.48
C LEU A 358 8.04 2.56 21.78
N GLY A 359 8.31 3.61 22.57
CA GLY A 359 9.01 3.50 23.86
C GLY A 359 8.25 2.60 24.84
N SER A 360 8.94 1.98 25.80
CA SER A 360 8.30 1.08 26.78
C SER A 360 7.25 1.79 27.64
N SER A 361 7.47 3.05 28.02
CA SER A 361 6.46 3.88 28.69
C SER A 361 5.19 4.01 27.87
N TRP A 362 5.31 4.39 26.59
CA TRP A 362 4.21 4.46 25.62
C TRP A 362 3.43 3.16 25.51
N ARG A 363 4.14 2.02 25.46
CA ARG A 363 3.46 0.72 25.31
C ARG A 363 2.64 0.40 26.55
N ASN A 364 3.23 0.56 27.73
CA ASN A 364 2.57 0.19 28.97
C ASN A 364 1.38 1.12 29.24
N GLU A 365 1.52 2.42 28.99
CA GLU A 365 0.47 3.42 29.19
C GLU A 365 -0.72 3.24 28.23
N ILE A 366 -0.45 2.98 26.94
CA ILE A 366 -1.50 2.68 25.95
C ILE A 366 -2.18 1.34 26.27
N VAL A 367 -1.43 0.30 26.65
CA VAL A 367 -2.04 -1.00 27.01
C VAL A 367 -2.89 -0.85 28.26
N ASP A 368 -2.39 -0.23 29.32
CA ASP A 368 -3.11 -0.10 30.59
C ASP A 368 -4.39 0.73 30.43
N THR A 369 -4.34 1.82 29.66
CA THR A 369 -5.49 2.71 29.43
C THR A 369 -6.54 2.10 28.51
N LEU A 370 -6.13 1.38 27.46
CA LEU A 370 -7.05 0.91 26.42
C LEU A 370 -7.50 -0.54 26.59
N ALA A 371 -6.62 -1.43 27.08
CA ALA A 371 -6.98 -2.83 27.31
C ALA A 371 -7.99 -2.99 28.44
N GLY A 372 -7.99 -2.07 29.42
CA GLY A 372 -8.99 -2.02 30.51
C GLY A 372 -10.44 -1.91 30.03
N ASN A 373 -10.66 -1.42 28.80
CA ASN A 373 -11.99 -1.21 28.21
C ASN A 373 -12.40 -2.31 27.20
N GLY A 374 -11.69 -3.44 27.14
CA GLY A 374 -12.01 -4.54 26.22
C GLY A 374 -11.62 -4.31 24.75
N LEU A 375 -10.86 -3.24 24.46
CA LEU A 375 -10.30 -2.96 23.15
C LEU A 375 -9.08 -3.84 22.87
N LYS A 376 -8.99 -4.36 21.65
CA LYS A 376 -7.76 -5.01 21.19
C LYS A 376 -6.78 -3.93 20.73
N VAL A 377 -5.63 -3.85 21.39
CA VAL A 377 -4.52 -2.99 20.96
C VAL A 377 -3.43 -3.84 20.34
N SER A 378 -2.91 -3.42 19.19
CA SER A 378 -1.73 -4.04 18.58
C SER A 378 -0.69 -2.99 18.23
N MET A 379 0.53 -3.19 18.73
CA MET A 379 1.64 -2.24 18.54
C MET A 379 2.67 -2.71 17.50
N ALA A 380 2.26 -3.58 16.60
CA ALA A 380 3.12 -4.23 15.62
C ALA A 380 2.46 -4.16 14.24
N PRO A 381 3.22 -4.22 13.13
CA PRO A 381 2.67 -4.06 11.78
C PRO A 381 1.81 -5.26 11.37
N MET A 382 2.06 -6.45 11.95
CA MET A 382 1.28 -7.67 11.70
C MET A 382 1.37 -8.59 12.91
N ASN A 383 0.28 -9.21 13.35
CA ASN A 383 0.34 -10.20 14.44
C ASN A 383 0.31 -11.63 13.89
N PRO A 384 1.19 -12.54 14.36
CA PRO A 384 2.32 -12.30 15.27
C PRO A 384 3.51 -11.62 14.56
N PHE A 385 4.09 -10.59 15.17
CA PHE A 385 5.35 -9.97 14.73
C PHE A 385 6.48 -10.35 15.69
N PRO A 386 7.75 -10.31 15.25
CA PRO A 386 8.87 -10.30 16.18
C PRO A 386 8.69 -9.16 17.21
N ASP A 387 8.97 -9.47 18.48
CA ASP A 387 8.94 -8.47 19.53
C ASP A 387 9.86 -7.29 19.15
N PRO A 388 9.42 -6.03 19.29
CA PRO A 388 10.24 -4.87 18.92
C PRO A 388 11.61 -4.83 19.59
N TYR A 389 11.77 -5.48 20.75
CA TYR A 389 13.07 -5.67 21.41
C TYR A 389 14.10 -6.33 20.48
N PHE A 390 13.72 -7.37 19.74
CA PHE A 390 14.62 -8.08 18.82
C PHE A 390 14.96 -7.27 17.58
N LEU A 391 14.09 -6.36 17.17
CA LEU A 391 14.28 -5.54 15.96
C LEU A 391 15.19 -4.34 16.20
N ASN A 392 15.35 -3.89 17.46
CA ASN A 392 16.05 -2.66 17.81
C ASN A 392 17.09 -2.85 18.92
N ALA A 393 17.60 -4.08 19.09
CA ALA A 393 18.53 -4.42 20.16
C ALA A 393 19.76 -3.50 20.21
N ASP A 394 20.24 -3.00 19.07
CA ASP A 394 21.37 -2.06 19.00
C ASP A 394 21.00 -0.64 19.47
N TYR A 395 19.78 -0.16 19.14
CA TYR A 395 19.27 1.12 19.65
C TYR A 395 19.07 1.06 21.18
N THR A 396 18.50 -0.03 21.69
CA THR A 396 18.35 -0.26 23.13
C THR A 396 19.71 -0.27 23.82
N ARG A 397 20.70 -0.98 23.27
CA ARG A 397 22.08 -1.02 23.78
C ARG A 397 22.75 0.36 23.85
N HIS A 398 22.45 1.26 22.91
CA HIS A 398 22.95 2.64 22.95
C HIS A 398 22.26 3.49 24.03
N ARG A 399 20.96 3.29 24.24
CA ARG A 399 20.19 3.97 25.30
C ARG A 399 20.57 3.47 26.70
N ASP A 400 20.93 2.20 26.84
CA ASP A 400 21.36 1.54 28.08
C ASP A 400 22.67 2.13 28.68
N ASN A 401 23.44 2.87 27.89
CA ASN A 401 24.60 3.62 28.40
C ASN A 401 24.22 4.92 29.11
N GLN A 402 22.92 5.25 29.23
CA GLN A 402 22.42 6.34 30.06
C GLN A 402 21.93 5.80 31.43
N PRO A 403 22.39 6.37 32.55
CA PRO A 403 22.35 5.73 33.87
C PRO A 403 20.97 5.62 34.56
N ASP A 404 19.85 5.94 33.90
CA ASP A 404 18.59 6.19 34.63
C ASP A 404 17.31 5.62 33.99
N THR A 405 17.40 4.61 33.12
CA THR A 405 16.19 3.92 32.62
C THR A 405 16.14 2.48 33.08
N THR A 406 15.23 2.19 34.02
CA THR A 406 14.79 0.84 34.36
C THR A 406 14.19 0.18 33.11
N ILE A 407 14.57 -1.06 32.83
CA ILE A 407 14.10 -1.87 31.69
C ILE A 407 13.23 -3.01 32.23
N PRO A 408 11.89 -2.89 32.26
CA PRO A 408 11.04 -3.95 32.80
C PRO A 408 10.62 -5.02 31.76
N ASP A 409 10.73 -4.78 30.44
CA ASP A 409 10.05 -5.62 29.43
C ASP A 409 10.95 -6.51 28.55
N SER A 410 12.29 -6.52 28.75
CA SER A 410 13.20 -7.28 27.87
C SER A 410 13.29 -8.77 28.21
N THR A 411 13.09 -9.14 29.47
CA THR A 411 13.21 -10.52 29.97
C THR A 411 12.07 -11.41 29.49
N GLU A 412 10.82 -10.93 29.50
CA GLU A 412 9.67 -11.73 29.07
C GLU A 412 9.75 -12.07 27.57
N ALA A 413 10.15 -11.11 26.73
CA ALA A 413 10.33 -11.34 25.30
C ALA A 413 11.41 -12.40 25.01
N LEU A 414 12.53 -12.35 25.74
CA LEU A 414 13.60 -13.34 25.68
C LEU A 414 13.10 -14.72 26.15
N ASP A 415 12.41 -14.78 27.29
CA ASP A 415 11.89 -16.02 27.86
C ASP A 415 10.89 -16.72 26.94
N ARG A 416 10.02 -15.95 26.26
CA ARG A 416 9.10 -16.47 25.23
C ARG A 416 9.85 -17.13 24.07
N VAL A 417 10.92 -16.50 23.57
CA VAL A 417 11.74 -17.05 22.48
C VAL A 417 12.54 -18.27 22.95
N PHE A 418 13.11 -18.26 24.16
CA PHE A 418 13.80 -19.41 24.72
C PHE A 418 12.86 -20.60 24.93
N THR A 419 11.65 -20.36 25.43
CA THR A 419 10.61 -21.39 25.57
C THR A 419 10.26 -21.98 24.20
N PHE A 420 10.04 -21.15 23.18
CA PHE A 420 9.79 -21.61 21.82
C PHE A 420 10.94 -22.46 21.26
N LEU A 421 12.19 -22.05 21.45
CA LEU A 421 13.37 -22.81 21.01
C LEU A 421 13.48 -24.16 21.75
N GLY A 422 13.19 -24.17 23.06
CA GLY A 422 13.13 -25.39 23.88
C GLY A 422 12.06 -26.36 23.37
N ASP A 423 10.85 -25.87 23.12
CA ASP A 423 9.76 -26.67 22.59
C ASP A 423 10.05 -27.18 21.16
N TRP A 424 10.67 -26.34 20.33
CA TRP A 424 11.10 -26.76 18.99
C TRP A 424 12.12 -27.89 19.06
N TYR A 425 13.13 -27.77 19.92
CA TYR A 425 14.09 -28.85 20.15
C TYR A 425 13.41 -30.14 20.64
N ALA A 426 12.51 -30.03 21.63
CA ALA A 426 11.78 -31.18 22.17
C ALA A 426 10.96 -31.89 21.09
N ARG A 427 10.23 -31.14 20.24
CA ARG A 427 9.46 -31.68 19.11
C ARG A 427 10.35 -32.32 18.06
N ALA A 428 11.45 -31.67 17.67
CA ALA A 428 12.36 -32.18 16.66
C ALA A 428 13.05 -33.48 17.12
N LYS A 429 13.39 -33.57 18.42
CA LYS A 429 13.94 -34.76 19.06
C LYS A 429 12.92 -35.90 19.13
N ALA A 430 11.69 -35.61 19.52
CA ALA A 430 10.61 -36.61 19.61
C ALA A 430 10.24 -37.20 18.23
N THR A 431 10.18 -36.34 17.21
CA THR A 431 9.82 -36.74 15.83
C THR A 431 10.99 -37.28 15.01
N LYS A 432 12.23 -37.19 15.54
CA LYS A 432 13.48 -37.51 14.84
C LYS A 432 13.59 -36.86 13.46
N ASN A 433 13.07 -35.64 13.30
CA ASN A 433 13.07 -34.93 12.02
C ASN A 433 14.41 -34.19 11.81
N PRO A 434 15.30 -34.68 10.93
CA PRO A 434 16.61 -34.06 10.72
C PRO A 434 16.50 -32.66 10.09
N ALA A 435 15.45 -32.37 9.33
CA ALA A 435 15.24 -31.06 8.72
C ALA A 435 14.93 -29.98 9.78
N ASP A 436 14.18 -30.33 10.83
CA ASP A 436 13.86 -29.40 11.91
C ASP A 436 15.08 -29.16 12.82
N LEU A 437 15.89 -30.19 13.07
CA LEU A 437 17.16 -30.04 13.79
C LEU A 437 18.15 -29.15 13.02
N ALA A 438 18.24 -29.32 11.70
CA ALA A 438 19.10 -28.47 10.87
C ALA A 438 18.64 -27.01 10.87
N ARG A 439 17.34 -26.74 10.79
CA ARG A 439 16.79 -25.38 10.89
C ARG A 439 17.08 -24.74 12.25
N LEU A 440 16.91 -25.50 13.34
CA LEU A 440 17.21 -25.03 14.68
C LEU A 440 18.72 -24.72 14.83
N ALA A 441 19.59 -25.55 14.26
CA ALA A 441 21.03 -25.31 14.28
C ALA A 441 21.41 -23.98 13.59
N VAL A 442 20.82 -23.66 12.44
CA VAL A 442 21.03 -22.38 11.74
C VAL A 442 20.59 -21.19 12.61
N VAL A 443 19.46 -21.31 13.31
CA VAL A 443 18.97 -20.24 14.20
C VAL A 443 19.90 -20.03 15.40
N LEU A 444 20.46 -21.11 15.96
CA LEU A 444 21.34 -21.06 17.14
C LEU A 444 22.81 -20.76 16.82
N GLU A 445 23.22 -20.86 15.55
CA GLU A 445 24.60 -20.67 15.10
C GLU A 445 25.21 -19.38 15.63
N ARG A 446 24.49 -18.26 15.51
CA ARG A 446 24.99 -16.95 15.96
C ARG A 446 25.17 -16.89 17.48
N ALA A 447 24.29 -17.52 18.25
CA ALA A 447 24.40 -17.60 19.70
C ALA A 447 25.60 -18.45 20.14
N GLU A 448 25.88 -19.55 19.42
CA GLU A 448 27.04 -20.41 19.67
C GLU A 448 28.36 -19.68 19.35
N ILE A 449 28.42 -18.94 18.25
CA ILE A 449 29.59 -18.11 17.90
C ILE A 449 29.85 -17.07 19.00
N GLU A 450 28.83 -16.35 19.46
CA GLU A 450 28.93 -15.40 20.58
C GLU A 450 29.38 -16.08 21.88
N ARG A 451 28.85 -17.27 22.20
CA ARG A 451 29.28 -18.06 23.36
C ARG A 451 30.76 -18.37 23.28
N VAL A 452 31.26 -18.85 22.12
CA VAL A 452 32.67 -19.18 21.92
C VAL A 452 33.55 -17.94 22.06
N ILE A 453 33.17 -16.83 21.43
CA ILE A 453 33.91 -15.55 21.52
C ILE A 453 33.98 -15.06 22.98
N LYS A 454 32.87 -15.11 23.73
CA LYS A 454 32.82 -14.64 25.12
C LYS A 454 33.47 -15.58 26.13
N THR A 455 33.48 -16.89 25.86
CA THR A 455 34.03 -17.90 26.79
C THR A 455 35.51 -18.21 26.55
N GLY A 456 36.11 -17.62 25.52
CA GLY A 456 37.56 -17.64 25.30
C GLY A 456 37.94 -18.28 23.96
N GLY A 457 38.11 -17.41 22.97
CA GLY A 457 39.18 -17.49 21.98
C GLY A 457 40.24 -16.46 22.31
#